data_AF-A0A497P4R5-F1
#
_entry.id   AF-A0A497P4R5-F1
#
_cell.length_a   1.000
_cell.length_b   1.000
_cell.length_c   1.000
_cell.angle_alpha   90.00
_cell.angle_beta   90.00
_cell.angle_gamma   90.00
#
_symmetry.space_group_name_H-M   'P 1'
#
loop_
_entity.id
_entity.type
_entity.pdbx_description
1 polymer ?
#
loop_
_entity_poly.entity_id
_entity_poly.type
_entity_poly.pdbx_seq_one_letter_code
_entity_poly.pdbx_strand_id
1 'polypeptide(L)'
;MSKRCGFLYEPGNETEVCILFGLLMPYLNEEFQRLGFPSSECYIDEFAGSFPDCTLSVDGKKLRVEFELYSGNFKEHNHDPEKCDLIVCWKHDWLSCPINVLELSKVTSEIRGKGLNLVLNSQPKYPERYKRWSLEEFRNRLKENLPKNDYNEMSKFVDDLRAVENIEFQTGKGSKIPTLGIYFKKLGAAPVAIEATGKAYISYYNVNIQPPEPLLPEDKTKEIRKFLGEPEKMWHYIKASNTKELVNKLKKIIETIVK
;
A
#
# COMPACT_ATOMS: atom_id res chain seq x y z
N MET A 1 -33.34 -10.13 16.80
CA MET A 1 -31.96 -10.64 16.95
C MET A 1 -31.01 -9.54 16.49
N SER A 2 -30.18 -9.00 17.39
CA SER A 2 -29.08 -8.12 16.96
C SER A 2 -28.06 -8.96 16.19
N LYS A 3 -27.91 -8.72 14.89
CA LYS A 3 -26.85 -9.34 14.10
C LYS A 3 -25.53 -8.74 14.56
N ARG A 4 -24.65 -9.57 15.13
CA ARG A 4 -23.27 -9.18 15.43
C ARG A 4 -22.55 -8.97 14.10
N CYS A 5 -22.06 -7.76 13.85
CA CYS A 5 -21.30 -7.39 12.66
C CYS A 5 -20.10 -6.54 13.07
N GLY A 6 -19.04 -6.55 12.26
CA GLY A 6 -17.78 -5.91 12.56
C GLY A 6 -16.60 -6.65 11.92
N PHE A 7 -15.42 -6.43 12.47
CA PHE A 7 -14.15 -6.99 12.03
C PHE A 7 -13.77 -8.22 12.84
N LEU A 8 -13.20 -9.22 12.16
CA LEU A 8 -12.60 -10.38 12.82
C LEU A 8 -11.29 -10.04 13.55
N TYR A 9 -10.52 -9.09 13.02
CA TYR A 9 -9.20 -8.66 13.49
C TYR A 9 -9.15 -7.14 13.54
N GLU A 10 -8.18 -6.56 14.25
CA GLU A 10 -7.97 -5.10 14.16
C GLU A 10 -7.67 -4.66 12.72
N PRO A 11 -8.02 -3.39 12.37
CA PRO A 11 -7.62 -2.79 11.11
C PRO A 11 -6.12 -2.96 10.88
N GLY A 12 -5.72 -3.20 9.64
CA GLY A 12 -4.31 -3.17 9.28
C GLY A 12 -4.00 -2.55 7.93
N ASN A 13 -4.92 -1.74 7.41
CA ASN A 13 -4.67 -0.76 6.36
C ASN A 13 -5.66 0.40 6.55
N GLU A 14 -5.43 1.51 5.86
CA GLU A 14 -6.26 2.72 5.89
C GLU A 14 -7.72 2.42 5.51
N THR A 15 -7.96 1.60 4.48
CA THR A 15 -9.33 1.27 4.05
C THR A 15 -10.15 0.61 5.17
N GLU A 16 -9.54 -0.28 5.94
CA GLU A 16 -10.17 -0.90 7.11
C GLU A 16 -10.44 0.13 8.23
N VAL A 17 -9.59 1.15 8.38
CA VAL A 17 -9.82 2.30 9.29
C VAL A 17 -11.02 3.12 8.82
N CYS A 18 -11.14 3.43 7.53
CA CYS A 18 -12.28 4.16 6.97
C CYS A 18 -13.61 3.44 7.24
N ILE A 19 -13.65 2.11 7.04
CA ILE A 19 -14.83 1.29 7.31
C ILE A 19 -15.16 1.31 8.81
N LEU A 20 -14.16 1.15 9.67
CA LEU A 20 -14.35 1.16 11.12
C LEU A 20 -14.85 2.53 11.60
N PHE A 21 -14.31 3.63 11.07
CA PHE A 21 -14.78 4.98 11.33
C PHE A 21 -16.26 5.12 10.99
N GLY A 22 -16.69 4.69 9.80
CA GLY A 22 -18.10 4.72 9.38
C GLY A 22 -19.03 3.95 10.33
N LEU A 23 -18.59 2.77 10.82
CA LEU A 23 -19.33 2.00 11.83
C LEU A 23 -19.39 2.69 13.19
N LEU A 24 -18.38 3.50 13.51
CA LEU A 24 -18.24 4.19 14.78
C LEU A 24 -18.88 5.58 14.81
N MET A 25 -19.16 6.21 13.66
CA MET A 25 -19.71 7.58 13.58
C MET A 25 -20.83 7.89 14.58
N PRO A 26 -21.83 7.01 14.80
CA PRO A 26 -22.90 7.27 15.77
C PRO A 26 -22.45 7.42 17.23
N TYR A 27 -21.19 7.08 17.54
CA TYR A 27 -20.62 7.02 18.88
C TYR A 27 -19.45 8.00 19.07
N LEU A 28 -19.13 8.84 18.07
CA LEU A 28 -17.95 9.71 18.10
C LEU A 28 -18.20 11.09 18.72
N ASN A 29 -19.44 11.44 19.07
CA ASN A 29 -19.77 12.79 19.55
C ASN A 29 -18.92 13.24 20.74
N GLU A 30 -18.74 12.35 21.74
CA GLU A 30 -17.90 12.65 22.91
C GLU A 30 -16.43 12.87 22.51
N GLU A 31 -15.90 12.10 21.55
CA GLU A 31 -14.51 12.22 21.09
C GLU A 31 -14.27 13.50 20.31
N PHE A 32 -15.17 13.86 19.39
CA PHE A 32 -15.07 15.12 18.66
C PHE A 32 -15.10 16.32 19.63
N GLN A 33 -15.94 16.28 20.67
CA GLN A 33 -15.97 17.30 21.71
C GLN A 33 -14.64 17.35 22.50
N ARG A 34 -14.04 16.22 22.85
CA ARG A 34 -12.72 16.16 23.50
C ARG A 34 -11.61 16.78 22.64
N LEU A 35 -11.72 16.67 21.32
CA LEU A 35 -10.81 17.29 20.34
C LEU A 35 -11.11 18.77 20.08
N GLY A 36 -12.11 19.35 20.75
CA GLY A 36 -12.49 20.76 20.61
C GLY A 36 -13.43 21.06 19.45
N PHE A 37 -14.00 20.04 18.81
CA PHE A 37 -15.00 20.21 17.77
C PHE A 37 -16.42 20.22 18.39
N PRO A 38 -17.28 21.19 18.03
CA PRO A 38 -18.70 21.08 18.34
C PRO A 38 -19.25 19.86 17.58
N SER A 39 -19.95 18.95 18.24
CA SER A 39 -20.37 17.68 17.63
C SER A 39 -21.76 17.26 18.09
N SER A 40 -22.76 17.97 17.61
CA SER A 40 -24.17 17.58 17.71
C SER A 40 -24.59 16.76 16.48
N GLU A 41 -24.04 17.10 15.32
CA GLU A 41 -24.24 16.47 14.02
C GLU A 41 -22.90 16.28 13.31
N CYS A 42 -22.69 15.13 12.67
CA CYS A 42 -21.48 14.82 11.90
C CYS A 42 -21.84 14.00 10.65
N TYR A 43 -21.49 14.53 9.48
CA TYR A 43 -21.77 13.92 8.18
C TYR A 43 -20.49 13.83 7.34
N ILE A 44 -20.37 12.79 6.51
CA ILE A 44 -19.36 12.75 5.45
C ILE A 44 -19.86 13.65 4.31
N ASP A 45 -19.08 14.67 3.94
CA ASP A 45 -19.36 15.57 2.82
C ASP A 45 -18.82 14.97 1.52
N GLU A 46 -17.53 14.63 1.49
CA GLU A 46 -16.86 14.05 0.34
C GLU A 46 -15.78 13.04 0.75
N PHE A 47 -15.62 11.97 -0.03
CA PHE A 47 -14.51 11.03 0.09
C PHE A 47 -13.69 11.09 -1.22
N ALA A 48 -12.62 11.89 -1.22
CA ALA A 48 -11.85 12.22 -2.42
C ALA A 48 -10.93 11.09 -2.87
N GLY A 49 -10.47 10.24 -1.93
CA GLY A 49 -9.49 9.18 -2.21
C GLY A 49 -8.09 9.71 -2.60
N SER A 50 -7.81 10.97 -2.27
CA SER A 50 -6.51 11.63 -2.40
C SER A 50 -6.39 12.70 -1.33
N PHE A 51 -5.19 12.90 -0.77
CA PHE A 51 -4.94 13.86 0.30
C PHE A 51 -5.58 15.25 0.09
N PRO A 52 -6.40 15.75 1.05
CA PRO A 52 -6.93 15.03 2.20
C PRO A 52 -8.02 14.01 1.79
N ASP A 53 -7.97 12.80 2.34
CA ASP A 53 -8.84 11.67 1.96
C ASP A 53 -10.34 11.97 1.98
N CYS A 54 -10.78 12.77 2.95
CA CYS A 54 -12.18 12.98 3.25
C CYS A 54 -12.44 14.41 3.77
N THR A 55 -13.63 14.92 3.51
CA THR A 55 -14.15 16.10 4.20
C THR A 55 -15.37 15.72 5.02
N LEU A 56 -15.37 16.08 6.30
CA LEU A 56 -16.54 15.96 7.18
C LEU A 56 -17.23 17.32 7.33
N SER A 57 -18.55 17.31 7.50
CA SER A 57 -19.32 18.44 8.01
C SER A 57 -19.73 18.15 9.44
N VAL A 58 -19.15 18.88 10.39
CA VAL A 58 -19.42 18.74 11.83
C VAL A 58 -20.05 20.05 12.33
N ASP A 59 -21.32 20.00 12.73
CA ASP A 59 -22.14 21.18 13.06
C ASP A 59 -22.02 22.32 12.02
N GLY A 60 -22.02 21.94 10.73
CA GLY A 60 -21.89 22.86 9.59
C GLY A 60 -20.48 23.38 9.30
N LYS A 61 -19.46 23.00 10.10
CA LYS A 61 -18.05 23.30 9.83
C LYS A 61 -17.40 22.16 9.05
N LYS A 62 -16.63 22.51 8.01
CA LYS A 62 -15.86 21.55 7.24
C LYS A 62 -14.57 21.18 7.96
N LEU A 63 -14.28 19.88 8.06
CA LEU A 63 -13.01 19.34 8.54
C LEU A 63 -12.37 18.48 7.45
N ARG A 64 -11.12 18.78 7.09
CA ARG A 64 -10.29 17.98 6.19
C ARG A 64 -9.67 16.84 6.99
N VAL A 65 -9.96 15.61 6.58
CA VAL A 65 -9.59 14.40 7.30
C VAL A 65 -8.64 13.56 6.46
N GLU A 66 -7.56 13.11 7.09
CA GLU A 66 -6.72 12.04 6.55
C GLU A 66 -6.93 10.76 7.36
N PHE A 67 -7.11 9.64 6.67
CA PHE A 67 -7.18 8.33 7.30
C PHE A 67 -5.81 7.68 7.28
N GLU A 68 -5.39 7.14 8.42
CA GLU A 68 -4.10 6.49 8.53
C GLU A 68 -4.20 5.18 9.32
N LEU A 69 -3.37 4.19 8.99
CA LEU A 69 -3.28 3.03 9.89
C LEU A 69 -2.67 3.43 11.23
N TYR A 70 -1.55 4.15 11.17
CA TYR A 70 -0.87 4.74 12.32
C TYR A 70 -0.68 6.23 12.05
N SER A 71 -0.90 7.09 13.05
CA SER A 71 -0.77 8.55 12.85
C SER A 71 0.58 9.00 12.28
N GLY A 72 1.66 8.27 12.55
CA GLY A 72 3.00 8.55 12.01
C GLY A 72 3.10 8.36 10.50
N ASN A 73 2.24 7.53 9.90
CA ASN A 73 2.19 7.34 8.45
C ASN A 73 1.91 8.67 7.72
N PHE A 74 1.11 9.57 8.31
CA PHE A 74 0.87 10.92 7.76
C PHE A 74 2.20 11.65 7.47
N LYS A 75 3.14 11.56 8.41
CA LYS A 75 4.47 12.14 8.29
C LYS A 75 5.33 11.36 7.28
N GLU A 76 5.23 10.03 7.25
CA GLU A 76 5.95 9.20 6.29
C GLU A 76 5.52 9.46 4.84
N HIS A 77 4.24 9.76 4.63
CA HIS A 77 3.65 10.15 3.35
C HIS A 77 3.96 11.62 2.96
N ASN A 78 4.62 12.38 3.84
CA ASN A 78 4.97 13.78 3.62
C ASN A 78 3.75 14.68 3.32
N HIS A 79 2.64 14.41 4.01
CA HIS A 79 1.44 15.24 3.95
C HIS A 79 1.64 16.57 4.67
N ASP A 80 1.01 17.62 4.15
CA ASP A 80 1.10 18.99 4.65
C ASP A 80 0.15 19.19 5.84
N PRO A 81 0.65 19.41 7.08
CA PRO A 81 -0.22 19.57 8.24
C PRO A 81 -1.18 20.76 8.17
N GLU A 82 -0.86 21.80 7.41
CA GLU A 82 -1.74 22.97 7.25
C GLU A 82 -2.98 22.64 6.39
N LYS A 83 -2.94 21.53 5.66
CA LYS A 83 -4.01 21.05 4.78
C LYS A 83 -4.88 19.94 5.39
N CYS A 84 -4.67 19.62 6.66
CA CYS A 84 -5.42 18.60 7.39
C CYS A 84 -5.89 19.16 8.75
N ASP A 85 -7.16 18.95 9.08
CA ASP A 85 -7.74 19.41 10.35
C ASP A 85 -7.82 18.27 11.40
N LEU A 86 -7.88 17.02 10.94
CA LEU A 86 -8.04 15.84 11.78
C LEU A 86 -7.41 14.61 11.11
N ILE A 87 -6.57 13.89 11.85
CA ILE A 87 -6.16 12.53 11.47
C ILE A 87 -7.10 11.53 12.14
N VAL A 88 -7.68 10.62 11.38
CA VAL A 88 -8.41 9.47 11.92
C VAL A 88 -7.55 8.22 11.73
N CYS A 89 -7.15 7.57 12.83
CA CYS A 89 -6.24 6.42 12.75
C CYS A 89 -6.70 5.22 13.58
N TRP A 90 -6.19 4.02 13.24
CA TRP A 90 -6.38 2.87 14.13
C TRP A 90 -5.69 3.13 15.47
N LYS A 91 -4.38 3.43 15.44
CA LYS A 91 -3.56 3.66 16.63
C LYS A 91 -2.70 4.92 16.48
N HIS A 92 -2.70 5.75 17.51
CA HIS A 92 -1.88 6.95 17.58
C HIS A 92 -0.48 6.61 18.13
N ASP A 93 0.55 6.95 17.37
CA ASP A 93 1.96 6.71 17.64
C ASP A 93 2.84 7.95 17.42
N TRP A 94 2.27 9.06 16.95
CA TRP A 94 2.98 10.32 16.70
C TRP A 94 2.76 11.33 17.84
N LEU A 95 3.52 11.18 18.92
CA LEU A 95 3.34 11.99 20.14
C LEU A 95 3.51 13.51 19.95
N SER A 96 4.28 13.94 18.95
CA SER A 96 4.49 15.36 18.62
C SER A 96 3.60 15.84 17.45
N CYS A 97 2.51 15.12 17.15
CA CYS A 97 1.60 15.47 16.07
C CYS A 97 0.99 16.87 16.30
N PRO A 98 1.10 17.79 15.32
CA PRO A 98 0.53 19.13 15.43
C PRO A 98 -0.97 19.19 15.08
N ILE A 99 -1.53 18.09 14.54
CA ILE A 99 -2.93 17.97 14.12
C ILE A 99 -3.71 17.21 15.19
N ASN A 100 -5.00 17.51 15.35
CA ASN A 100 -5.89 16.69 16.17
C ASN A 100 -5.93 15.24 15.66
N VAL A 101 -5.92 14.26 16.57
CA VAL A 101 -5.94 12.83 16.21
C VAL A 101 -7.08 12.10 16.89
N LEU A 102 -7.95 11.48 16.10
CA LEU A 102 -8.97 10.53 16.55
C LEU A 102 -8.43 9.10 16.46
N GLU A 103 -8.17 8.48 17.61
CA GLU A 103 -7.65 7.11 17.72
C GLU A 103 -8.78 6.09 17.90
N LEU A 104 -9.11 5.33 16.85
CA LEU A 104 -10.23 4.39 16.88
C LEU A 104 -10.00 3.19 17.81
N SER A 105 -8.76 2.81 18.13
CA SER A 105 -8.49 1.75 19.12
C SER A 105 -9.00 2.11 20.53
N LYS A 106 -8.98 3.39 20.90
CA LYS A 106 -9.55 3.85 22.18
C LYS A 106 -11.08 3.83 22.13
N VAL A 107 -11.66 4.39 21.07
CA VAL A 107 -13.11 4.42 20.87
C VAL A 107 -13.72 3.02 20.88
N THR A 108 -13.11 2.08 20.16
CA THR A 108 -13.55 0.68 20.15
C THR A 108 -13.45 0.02 21.52
N SER A 109 -12.41 0.33 22.30
CA SER A 109 -12.25 -0.16 23.67
C SER A 109 -13.36 0.37 24.60
N GLU A 110 -13.69 1.66 24.50
CA GLU A 110 -14.76 2.28 25.30
C GLU A 110 -16.15 1.70 24.97
N ILE A 111 -16.46 1.58 23.67
CA ILE A 111 -17.76 1.07 23.20
C ILE A 111 -17.93 -0.43 23.48
N ARG A 112 -16.83 -1.19 23.47
CA ARG A 112 -16.85 -2.59 23.93
C ARG A 112 -17.32 -2.69 25.38
N GLY A 113 -16.90 -1.75 26.24
CA GLY A 113 -17.41 -1.62 27.61
C GLY A 113 -18.91 -1.35 27.69
N LYS A 114 -19.49 -0.73 26.67
CA LYS A 114 -20.93 -0.45 26.50
C LYS A 114 -21.71 -1.60 25.82
N GLY A 115 -21.06 -2.73 25.55
CA GLY A 115 -21.70 -3.96 25.03
C GLY A 115 -21.71 -4.11 23.50
N LEU A 116 -21.07 -3.20 22.76
CA LEU A 116 -20.93 -3.28 21.30
C LEU A 116 -19.49 -3.66 20.92
N ASN A 117 -19.31 -4.86 20.36
CA ASN A 117 -17.99 -5.38 20.00
C ASN A 117 -17.80 -5.39 18.47
N LEU A 118 -17.13 -4.37 17.94
CA LEU A 118 -16.87 -4.20 16.49
C LEU A 118 -15.57 -4.84 16.00
N VAL A 119 -14.64 -5.19 16.89
CA VAL A 119 -13.36 -5.83 16.55
C VAL A 119 -13.19 -7.04 17.44
N LEU A 120 -13.27 -8.26 16.90
CA LEU A 120 -13.29 -9.48 17.74
C LEU A 120 -11.89 -9.83 18.27
N ASN A 121 -10.88 -9.83 17.41
CA ASN A 121 -9.51 -10.13 17.76
C ASN A 121 -8.66 -8.85 17.77
N SER A 122 -7.99 -8.58 18.89
CA SER A 122 -7.11 -7.41 19.09
C SER A 122 -5.71 -7.61 18.52
N GLN A 123 -5.55 -8.56 17.61
CA GLN A 123 -4.32 -8.82 16.86
C GLN A 123 -4.62 -8.64 15.38
N PRO A 124 -3.68 -8.06 14.61
CA PRO A 124 -3.88 -7.89 13.19
C PRO A 124 -3.85 -9.27 12.53
N LYS A 125 -4.64 -9.45 11.46
CA LYS A 125 -4.62 -10.71 10.69
C LYS A 125 -3.20 -11.11 10.22
N TYR A 126 -2.35 -10.10 9.97
CA TYR A 126 -0.96 -10.23 9.55
C TYR A 126 -0.11 -9.26 10.41
N PRO A 127 0.74 -9.75 11.32
CA PRO A 127 1.48 -8.90 12.27
C PRO A 127 2.74 -8.21 11.71
N GLU A 128 3.36 -8.70 10.63
CA GLU A 128 4.60 -8.14 10.07
C GLU A 128 4.37 -7.26 8.82
N ARG A 129 3.55 -6.20 8.89
CA ARG A 129 3.10 -5.45 7.69
C ARG A 129 4.11 -4.48 7.05
N TYR A 130 5.21 -4.14 7.74
CA TYR A 130 6.26 -3.25 7.22
C TYR A 130 7.64 -3.91 7.14
N LYS A 131 7.70 -5.23 7.38
CA LYS A 131 8.93 -5.98 7.21
C LYS A 131 9.20 -6.11 5.72
N ARG A 132 10.33 -5.57 5.28
CA ARG A 132 10.83 -5.85 3.94
C ARG A 132 11.17 -7.34 3.88
N TRP A 133 10.60 -8.04 2.90
CA TRP A 133 10.90 -9.46 2.71
C TRP A 133 12.40 -9.65 2.50
N SER A 134 12.98 -10.69 3.09
CA SER A 134 14.33 -11.10 2.74
C SER A 134 14.33 -11.75 1.36
N LEU A 135 15.49 -11.75 0.71
CA LEU A 135 15.65 -12.47 -0.57
C LEU A 135 15.47 -13.98 -0.39
N GLU A 136 15.75 -14.51 0.79
CA GLU A 136 15.50 -15.90 1.16
C GLU A 136 14.00 -16.19 1.28
N GLU A 137 13.24 -15.33 1.97
CA GLU A 137 11.78 -15.44 2.08
C GLU A 137 11.12 -15.41 0.70
N PHE A 138 11.57 -14.51 -0.19
CA PHE A 138 11.13 -14.50 -1.59
C PHE A 138 11.42 -15.82 -2.31
N ARG A 139 12.65 -16.34 -2.20
CA ARG A 139 13.07 -17.59 -2.86
C ARG A 139 12.29 -18.80 -2.38
N ASN A 140 12.09 -18.91 -1.06
CA ASN A 140 11.31 -19.98 -0.46
C ASN A 140 9.88 -19.94 -0.97
N ARG A 141 9.26 -18.75 -0.99
CA ARG A 141 7.90 -18.59 -1.48
C ARG A 141 7.78 -18.83 -3.00
N LEU A 142 8.78 -18.46 -3.77
CA LEU A 142 8.82 -18.76 -5.21
C LEU A 142 8.86 -20.27 -5.46
N LYS A 143 9.65 -21.01 -4.68
CA LYS A 143 9.75 -22.47 -4.73
C LYS A 143 8.44 -23.17 -4.35
N GLU A 144 7.72 -22.62 -3.38
CA GLU A 144 6.41 -23.14 -2.95
C GLU A 144 5.34 -22.98 -4.04
N ASN A 145 5.36 -21.87 -4.78
CA ASN A 145 4.29 -21.54 -5.73
C ASN A 145 4.53 -22.06 -7.16
N LEU A 146 5.77 -22.33 -7.55
CA LEU A 146 6.11 -22.74 -8.91
C LEU A 146 6.37 -24.25 -9.03
N PRO A 147 5.95 -24.87 -10.15
CA PRO A 147 6.47 -26.19 -10.54
C PRO A 147 7.99 -26.19 -10.56
N LYS A 148 8.61 -27.34 -10.26
CA LYS A 148 10.07 -27.48 -10.13
C LYS A 148 10.86 -26.91 -11.31
N ASN A 149 10.40 -27.13 -12.54
CA ASN A 149 11.09 -26.65 -13.75
C ASN A 149 11.03 -25.13 -13.87
N ASP A 150 9.83 -24.56 -13.67
CA ASP A 150 9.59 -23.12 -13.69
C ASP A 150 10.37 -22.40 -12.57
N TYR A 151 10.40 -22.99 -11.37
CA TYR A 151 11.24 -22.49 -10.28
C TYR A 151 12.72 -22.46 -10.67
N ASN A 152 13.25 -23.55 -11.25
CA ASN A 152 14.65 -23.62 -11.64
C ASN A 152 14.99 -22.58 -12.72
N GLU A 153 14.11 -22.39 -13.69
CA GLU A 153 14.28 -21.40 -14.76
C GLU A 153 14.26 -19.97 -14.21
N MET A 154 13.27 -19.62 -13.38
CA MET A 154 13.17 -18.31 -12.76
C MET A 154 14.32 -18.05 -11.78
N SER A 155 14.69 -19.04 -10.96
CA SER A 155 15.80 -18.94 -10.01
C SER A 155 17.11 -18.70 -10.73
N LYS A 156 17.37 -19.45 -11.82
CA LYS A 156 18.57 -19.25 -12.64
C LYS A 156 18.61 -17.83 -13.22
N PHE A 157 17.49 -17.34 -13.74
CA PHE A 157 17.39 -15.96 -14.22
C PHE A 157 17.72 -14.94 -13.13
N VAL A 158 17.17 -15.09 -11.92
CA VAL A 158 17.46 -14.21 -10.78
C VAL A 158 18.93 -14.29 -10.36
N ASP A 159 19.54 -15.48 -10.40
CA ASP A 159 20.97 -15.63 -10.08
C ASP A 159 21.87 -14.99 -11.15
N ASP A 160 21.56 -15.18 -12.44
CA ASP A 160 22.28 -14.57 -13.56
C ASP A 160 22.24 -13.03 -13.48
N LEU A 161 21.11 -12.45 -13.03
CA LEU A 161 20.97 -11.00 -12.86
C LEU A 161 21.89 -10.38 -11.81
N ARG A 162 22.35 -11.16 -10.81
CA ARG A 162 23.31 -10.65 -9.81
C ARG A 162 24.67 -10.30 -10.40
N ALA A 163 25.00 -10.89 -11.55
CA ALA A 163 26.25 -10.62 -12.25
C ALA A 163 26.17 -9.39 -13.18
N VAL A 164 24.97 -8.82 -13.38
CA VAL A 164 24.79 -7.65 -14.24
C VAL A 164 25.20 -6.39 -13.49
N GLU A 165 26.18 -5.68 -14.04
CA GLU A 165 26.64 -4.41 -13.48
C GLU A 165 25.49 -3.38 -13.42
N ASN A 166 25.46 -2.56 -12.38
CA ASN A 166 24.44 -1.53 -12.15
C ASN A 166 23.01 -2.03 -11.85
N ILE A 167 22.83 -3.33 -11.59
CA ILE A 167 21.60 -3.89 -11.07
C ILE A 167 21.75 -4.29 -9.60
N GLU A 168 20.74 -3.96 -8.80
CA GLU A 168 20.54 -4.45 -7.44
C GLU A 168 19.13 -5.02 -7.26
N PHE A 169 18.93 -5.73 -6.16
CA PHE A 169 17.63 -6.26 -5.81
C PHE A 169 17.00 -5.48 -4.66
N GLN A 170 15.74 -5.14 -4.85
CA GLN A 170 14.93 -4.45 -3.85
C GLN A 170 13.64 -5.24 -3.62
N THR A 171 13.58 -6.00 -2.54
CA THR A 171 12.40 -6.79 -2.18
C THR A 171 11.25 -5.90 -1.68
N GLY A 172 10.00 -6.30 -1.92
CA GLY A 172 8.82 -5.55 -1.48
C GLY A 172 8.64 -5.50 0.04
N LYS A 173 7.74 -4.63 0.48
CA LYS A 173 7.25 -4.54 1.87
C LYS A 173 5.79 -4.99 2.02
N GLY A 174 5.17 -5.47 0.94
CA GLY A 174 3.74 -5.81 0.95
C GLY A 174 3.43 -7.03 1.82
N SER A 175 2.34 -6.99 2.57
CA SER A 175 1.98 -8.01 3.57
C SER A 175 1.47 -9.36 3.02
N LYS A 176 1.24 -9.47 1.71
CA LYS A 176 0.58 -10.64 1.09
C LYS A 176 1.50 -11.54 0.28
N ILE A 177 2.24 -10.96 -0.67
CA ILE A 177 3.06 -11.71 -1.64
C ILE A 177 4.44 -11.06 -1.65
N PRO A 178 5.52 -11.81 -1.38
CA PRO A 178 6.88 -11.32 -1.56
C PRO A 178 7.13 -10.93 -3.01
N THR A 179 7.73 -9.77 -3.21
CA THR A 179 8.16 -9.30 -4.54
C THR A 179 9.66 -9.05 -4.55
N LEU A 180 10.28 -9.23 -5.70
CA LEU A 180 11.67 -8.91 -5.99
C LEU A 180 11.71 -7.85 -7.08
N GLY A 181 11.94 -6.59 -6.70
CA GLY A 181 12.22 -5.50 -7.63
C GLY A 181 13.64 -5.57 -8.16
N ILE A 182 13.79 -5.29 -9.46
CA ILE A 182 15.07 -5.18 -10.16
C ILE A 182 15.40 -3.68 -10.21
N TYR A 183 16.30 -3.25 -9.33
CA TYR A 183 16.71 -1.86 -9.17
C TYR A 183 17.87 -1.53 -10.10
N PHE A 184 17.71 -0.49 -10.91
CA PHE A 184 18.74 -0.01 -11.84
C PHE A 184 19.40 1.23 -11.24
N LYS A 185 20.66 1.12 -10.82
CA LYS A 185 21.37 2.21 -10.13
C LYS A 185 21.41 3.51 -10.93
N LYS A 186 21.62 3.41 -12.25
CA LYS A 186 21.68 4.58 -13.14
C LYS A 186 20.34 5.31 -13.26
N LEU A 187 19.23 4.60 -13.10
CA LEU A 187 17.88 5.19 -13.11
C LEU A 187 17.42 5.64 -11.72
N GLY A 188 18.04 5.12 -10.67
CA GLY A 188 17.56 5.33 -9.31
C GLY A 188 16.22 4.64 -9.02
N ALA A 189 15.79 3.67 -9.83
CA ALA A 189 14.44 3.10 -9.81
C ALA A 189 14.40 1.59 -10.05
N ALA A 190 13.32 0.94 -9.60
CA ALA A 190 13.00 -0.47 -9.86
C ALA A 190 11.71 -0.62 -10.69
N PRO A 191 11.75 -0.32 -12.01
CA PRO A 191 10.58 -0.36 -12.88
C PRO A 191 10.10 -1.78 -13.18
N VAL A 192 10.88 -2.82 -12.89
CA VAL A 192 10.51 -4.22 -13.15
C VAL A 192 10.56 -5.01 -11.84
N ALA A 193 9.57 -5.85 -11.60
CA ALA A 193 9.57 -6.73 -10.43
C ALA A 193 8.93 -8.09 -10.70
N ILE A 194 9.34 -9.08 -9.91
CA ILE A 194 8.85 -10.46 -9.94
C ILE A 194 8.12 -10.75 -8.64
N GLU A 195 6.91 -11.27 -8.72
CA GLU A 195 6.18 -11.81 -7.58
C GLU A 195 6.63 -13.23 -7.28
N ALA A 196 6.60 -13.63 -6.00
CA ALA A 196 6.84 -15.01 -5.60
C ALA A 196 5.75 -15.99 -6.10
N THR A 197 4.72 -15.51 -6.80
CA THR A 197 3.75 -16.32 -7.56
C THR A 197 4.27 -16.72 -8.94
N GLY A 198 5.42 -16.20 -9.37
CA GLY A 198 6.00 -16.39 -10.70
C GLY A 198 5.55 -15.36 -11.74
N LYS A 199 4.61 -14.47 -11.40
CA LYS A 199 4.23 -13.34 -12.26
C LYS A 199 5.30 -12.24 -12.21
N ALA A 200 5.38 -11.43 -13.26
CA ALA A 200 6.20 -10.22 -13.25
C ALA A 200 5.44 -9.04 -13.83
N TYR A 201 5.81 -7.84 -13.43
CA TYR A 201 5.21 -6.60 -13.90
C TYR A 201 6.28 -5.56 -14.23
N ILE A 202 5.87 -4.59 -15.04
CA ILE A 202 6.64 -3.39 -15.35
C ILE A 202 5.81 -2.15 -15.02
N SER A 203 6.46 -1.16 -14.42
CA SER A 203 5.93 0.16 -14.12
C SER A 203 6.70 1.20 -14.93
N TYR A 204 5.99 2.01 -15.71
CA TYR A 204 6.55 3.11 -16.48
C TYR A 204 6.51 4.42 -15.70
N TYR A 205 5.67 4.52 -14.67
CA TYR A 205 5.51 5.71 -13.84
C TYR A 205 5.51 5.35 -12.35
N ASN A 206 6.04 6.26 -11.54
CA ASN A 206 5.92 6.24 -10.09
C ASN A 206 4.56 6.81 -9.71
N VAL A 207 3.61 5.91 -9.47
CA VAL A 207 2.23 6.28 -9.09
C VAL A 207 2.10 6.81 -7.66
N ASN A 208 3.17 6.73 -6.86
CA ASN A 208 3.18 7.24 -5.49
C ASN A 208 3.59 8.73 -5.41
N ILE A 209 3.92 9.36 -6.54
CA ILE A 209 4.23 10.79 -6.64
C ILE A 209 3.13 11.45 -7.47
N GLN A 210 2.69 12.64 -7.05
CA GLN A 210 1.68 13.42 -7.77
C GLN A 210 2.30 14.75 -8.28
N PRO A 211 2.35 15.01 -9.60
CA PRO A 211 1.89 14.14 -10.68
C PRO A 211 2.79 12.90 -10.86
N PRO A 212 2.29 11.78 -11.43
CA PRO A 212 3.08 10.58 -11.66
C PRO A 212 4.34 10.87 -12.48
N GLU A 213 5.50 10.49 -11.94
CA GLU A 213 6.79 10.73 -12.58
C GLU A 213 7.25 9.52 -13.40
N PRO A 214 7.83 9.69 -14.60
CA PRO A 214 8.33 8.57 -15.40
C PRO A 214 9.50 7.86 -14.72
N LEU A 215 9.45 6.53 -14.67
CA LEU A 215 10.52 5.67 -14.14
C LEU A 215 11.57 5.30 -15.19
N LEU A 216 11.24 5.50 -16.47
CA LEU A 216 12.04 5.13 -17.62
C LEU A 216 12.12 6.29 -18.62
N PRO A 217 13.26 6.46 -19.32
CA PRO A 217 13.32 7.35 -20.47
C PRO A 217 12.25 7.04 -21.53
N GLU A 218 11.82 8.06 -22.26
CA GLU A 218 10.70 7.95 -23.20
C GLU A 218 11.00 7.00 -24.38
N ASP A 219 12.24 7.02 -24.89
CA ASP A 219 12.71 6.14 -25.96
C ASP A 219 12.67 4.67 -25.52
N LYS A 220 13.15 4.37 -24.31
CA LYS A 220 13.11 3.03 -23.70
C LYS A 220 11.68 2.56 -23.48
N THR A 221 10.82 3.45 -22.99
CA THR A 221 9.39 3.18 -22.78
C THR A 221 8.72 2.78 -24.10
N LYS A 222 8.95 3.53 -25.18
CA LYS A 222 8.41 3.23 -26.51
C LYS A 222 8.92 1.90 -27.05
N GLU A 223 10.22 1.62 -26.90
CA GLU A 223 10.82 0.35 -27.34
C GLU A 223 10.20 -0.85 -26.60
N ILE A 224 10.09 -0.76 -25.26
CA ILE A 224 9.52 -1.83 -24.44
C ILE A 224 8.06 -2.08 -24.77
N ARG A 225 7.24 -1.03 -24.84
CA ARG A 225 5.82 -1.15 -25.21
C ARG A 225 5.65 -1.81 -26.58
N LYS A 226 6.49 -1.43 -27.55
CA LYS A 226 6.43 -1.97 -28.92
C LYS A 226 6.61 -3.48 -28.95
N PHE A 227 7.61 -4.04 -28.23
CA PHE A 227 7.82 -5.50 -28.27
C PHE A 227 6.94 -6.28 -27.30
N LEU A 228 6.41 -5.64 -26.25
CA LEU A 228 5.40 -6.28 -25.38
C LEU A 228 4.01 -6.29 -26.03
N GLY A 229 3.71 -5.35 -26.94
CA GLY A 229 2.42 -5.24 -27.61
C GLY A 229 1.30 -4.81 -26.67
N GLU A 230 1.61 -3.98 -25.66
CA GLU A 230 0.69 -3.61 -24.59
C GLU A 230 0.22 -2.14 -24.69
N PRO A 231 -1.01 -1.81 -24.24
CA PRO A 231 -1.57 -0.46 -24.28
C PRO A 231 -0.83 0.51 -23.36
N GLU A 232 -1.04 1.81 -23.57
CA GLU A 232 -0.45 2.87 -22.74
C GLU A 232 -1.03 2.87 -21.32
N LYS A 233 -0.43 2.06 -20.45
CA LYS A 233 -0.74 1.99 -19.01
C LYS A 233 0.43 2.53 -18.20
N MET A 234 0.15 3.00 -16.99
CA MET A 234 1.18 3.42 -16.03
C MET A 234 2.04 2.24 -15.58
N TRP A 235 1.41 1.08 -15.37
CA TRP A 235 2.07 -0.19 -15.08
C TRP A 235 1.19 -1.35 -15.56
N HIS A 236 1.77 -2.54 -15.75
CA HIS A 236 1.01 -3.76 -16.03
C HIS A 236 1.83 -5.03 -15.75
N TYR A 237 1.12 -6.15 -15.57
CA TYR A 237 1.74 -7.48 -15.64
C TYR A 237 2.22 -7.78 -17.05
N ILE A 238 3.37 -8.43 -17.16
CA ILE A 238 3.94 -8.89 -18.43
C ILE A 238 3.22 -10.17 -18.82
N LYS A 239 2.46 -10.14 -19.92
CA LYS A 239 1.78 -11.34 -20.42
C LYS A 239 2.80 -12.34 -20.96
N ALA A 240 2.68 -13.59 -20.55
CA ALA A 240 3.46 -14.71 -21.05
C ALA A 240 2.64 -16.01 -20.89
N SER A 241 2.79 -16.95 -21.83
CA SER A 241 2.11 -18.24 -21.81
C SER A 241 2.76 -19.25 -20.86
N ASN A 242 4.04 -19.04 -20.53
CA ASN A 242 4.83 -19.88 -19.62
C ASN A 242 6.03 -19.11 -19.06
N THR A 243 6.70 -19.71 -18.07
CA THR A 243 7.86 -19.13 -17.38
C THR A 243 9.03 -18.82 -18.31
N LYS A 244 9.30 -19.70 -19.29
CA LYS A 244 10.35 -19.49 -20.28
C LYS A 244 10.14 -18.24 -21.13
N GLU A 245 8.93 -18.07 -21.65
CA GLU A 245 8.57 -16.87 -22.40
C GLU A 245 8.68 -15.61 -21.53
N LEU A 246 8.23 -15.69 -20.27
CA LEU A 246 8.32 -14.58 -19.32
C LEU A 246 9.79 -14.17 -19.07
N VAL A 247 10.66 -15.14 -18.79
CA VAL A 247 12.10 -14.90 -18.58
C VAL A 247 12.75 -14.30 -19.81
N ASN A 248 12.40 -14.75 -21.03
CA ASN A 248 12.92 -14.14 -22.26
C ASN A 248 12.47 -12.68 -22.44
N LYS A 249 11.21 -12.37 -22.12
CA LYS A 249 10.70 -10.99 -22.13
C LYS A 249 11.42 -10.13 -21.10
N LEU A 250 11.61 -10.64 -19.87
CA LEU A 250 12.33 -9.93 -18.81
C LEU A 250 13.78 -9.63 -19.21
N LYS A 251 14.51 -10.59 -19.79
CA LYS A 251 15.86 -10.37 -20.32
C LYS A 251 15.89 -9.24 -21.34
N LYS A 252 14.97 -9.26 -22.31
CA LYS A 252 14.88 -8.21 -23.34
C LYS A 252 14.54 -6.83 -22.75
N ILE A 253 13.65 -6.76 -21.76
CA ILE A 253 13.35 -5.51 -21.03
C ILE A 253 14.62 -4.98 -20.36
N ILE A 254 15.34 -5.82 -19.62
CA ILE A 254 16.53 -5.43 -18.87
C ILE A 254 17.63 -4.98 -19.83
N GLU A 255 17.87 -5.71 -20.92
CA GLU A 255 18.82 -5.30 -21.98
C GLU A 255 18.44 -3.93 -22.57
N THR A 256 17.16 -3.67 -22.76
CA THR A 256 16.68 -2.38 -23.30
C THR A 256 16.97 -1.24 -22.31
N ILE A 257 16.75 -1.47 -21.02
CA ILE A 257 16.98 -0.48 -19.95
C ILE A 257 18.48 -0.22 -19.71
N VAL A 258 19.32 -1.25 -19.82
CA VAL A 258 20.77 -1.15 -19.55
C VAL A 258 21.54 -0.51 -20.71
N LYS A 259 21.07 -0.70 -21.95
CA LYS A 259 21.62 -0.03 -23.15
C LYS A 259 21.50 1.48 -23.05
#